data_AF-A0A959APZ1-F1
#
_entry.id   AF-A0A959APZ1-F1
#
_cell.length_a   1.000
_cell.length_b   1.000
_cell.length_c   1.000
_cell.angle_alpha   90.00
_cell.angle_beta   90.00
_cell.angle_gamma   90.00
#
_symmetry.space_group_name_H-M   'P 1'
#
loop_
_entity.id
_entity.type
_entity.pdbx_description
1 polymer ?
#
loop_
_entity_poly.entity_id
_entity_poly.type
_entity_poly.pdbx_seq_one_letter_code
_entity_poly.pdbx_strand_id
1 'polypeptide(L)'
;IEHNVLNAKQHQREAEIVAEAGKAGKVTIATNMAGRGTDIKLGPGVKDAGGLAIIGTERHESRRVDRQLRGRAGRQGDPGSSQFYVSLEDQLMRLFQSDRIASLMDKMGHKEGDVIQHSMVTNSIERAQKKVEENNFGIRKRLLEYDDVMNIQREAIYKKRRNALFGDRLAVDINNAFSAITNELVHVHREGGDYETFRLDSIRLIGIDPEMDPAWFKSAQIATVTDTFMQRILELYDMKGKQVGERLLPIIQDVYAREGHRYKRIVVPFTDGALGLNISADMEDAINSTGKSIMRDIEKVATLALIDDAWKEHLRNVDDLKESVQGASFEQKDPLVIYKMEAYNLFEGLIGHINANVTSFLLKGSLALPSEDEMRRAQAAQSQAESQRRAQANRMRTNNQQQMTESQQAAQRAGQSASQNGPAQRVQPIVKEKVVGRNDPCPCGSGKKYKHCHGR
;
A
#
# COMPACT_ATOMS: atom_id res chain seq x y z
N ILE A 1 -9.86 -28.67 39.11
CA ILE A 1 -10.91 -28.69 38.06
C ILE A 1 -10.22 -28.69 36.71
N GLU A 2 -10.43 -29.72 35.91
CA GLU A 2 -9.89 -29.78 34.53
C GLU A 2 -10.52 -28.65 33.69
N HIS A 3 -9.69 -27.87 32.99
CA HIS A 3 -10.17 -26.72 32.22
C HIS A 3 -9.29 -26.44 31.01
N ASN A 4 -9.86 -25.77 30.01
CA ASN A 4 -9.13 -25.27 28.84
C ASN A 4 -9.08 -23.73 28.86
N VAL A 5 -7.99 -23.16 28.34
CA VAL A 5 -7.80 -21.71 28.24
C VAL A 5 -7.71 -21.28 26.78
N LEU A 6 -8.49 -20.28 26.39
CA LEU A 6 -8.54 -19.69 25.06
C LEU A 6 -8.00 -18.27 25.11
N ASN A 7 -7.00 -17.96 24.29
CA ASN A 7 -6.28 -16.68 24.31
C ASN A 7 -6.30 -15.92 22.97
N ALA A 8 -7.19 -16.31 22.05
CA ALA A 8 -7.36 -15.72 20.72
C ALA A 8 -6.11 -15.80 19.81
N LYS A 9 -5.20 -16.76 20.05
CA LYS A 9 -3.99 -16.96 19.23
C LYS A 9 -4.16 -18.05 18.17
N GLN A 10 -4.96 -19.09 18.44
CA GLN A 10 -5.10 -20.25 17.55
C GLN A 10 -6.58 -20.53 17.25
N HIS A 11 -7.17 -19.73 16.37
CA HIS A 11 -8.63 -19.76 16.12
C HIS A 11 -9.20 -21.13 15.78
N GLN A 12 -8.48 -21.95 15.00
CA GLN A 12 -8.96 -23.30 14.62
C GLN A 12 -9.02 -24.26 15.81
N ARG A 13 -7.93 -24.36 16.58
CA ARG A 13 -7.87 -25.19 17.79
C ARG A 13 -8.84 -24.68 18.86
N GLU A 14 -8.96 -23.37 19.00
CA GLU A 14 -9.91 -22.76 19.94
C GLU A 14 -11.36 -23.06 19.53
N ALA A 15 -11.68 -23.07 18.24
CA ALA A 15 -13.02 -23.44 17.77
C ALA A 15 -13.35 -24.90 18.10
N GLU A 16 -12.39 -25.82 17.98
CA GLU A 16 -12.57 -27.23 18.40
C GLU A 16 -12.87 -27.32 19.90
N ILE A 17 -12.11 -26.61 20.74
CA ILE A 17 -12.33 -26.58 22.19
C ILE A 17 -13.71 -25.98 22.53
N VAL A 18 -14.12 -24.91 21.85
CA VAL A 18 -15.42 -24.25 22.05
C VAL A 18 -16.58 -25.15 21.65
N ALA A 19 -16.43 -25.93 20.57
CA ALA A 19 -17.44 -26.89 20.15
C ALA A 19 -17.69 -27.99 21.20
N GLU A 20 -16.67 -28.32 21.99
CA GLU A 20 -16.79 -29.29 23.09
C GLU A 20 -17.16 -28.67 24.44
N ALA A 21 -17.15 -27.34 24.56
CA ALA A 21 -17.37 -26.63 25.82
C ALA A 21 -18.77 -26.86 26.42
N GLY A 22 -19.73 -27.30 25.62
CA GLY A 22 -21.09 -27.61 26.07
C GLY A 22 -21.30 -29.05 26.58
N LYS A 23 -20.23 -29.85 26.69
CA LYS A 23 -20.29 -31.22 27.27
C LYS A 23 -20.24 -31.18 28.80
N ALA A 24 -20.81 -32.19 29.46
CA ALA A 24 -20.83 -32.28 30.91
C ALA A 24 -19.41 -32.27 31.53
N GLY A 25 -19.23 -31.53 32.62
CA GLY A 25 -17.96 -31.42 33.35
C GLY A 25 -16.87 -30.59 32.66
N LYS A 26 -17.15 -29.96 31.51
CA LYS A 26 -16.17 -29.12 30.82
C LYS A 26 -16.16 -27.70 31.35
N VAL A 27 -14.96 -27.19 31.62
CA VAL A 27 -14.71 -25.79 32.01
C VAL A 27 -13.82 -25.14 30.97
N THR A 28 -14.26 -24.00 30.44
CA THR A 28 -13.53 -23.26 29.41
C THR A 28 -13.37 -21.81 29.85
N ILE A 29 -12.13 -21.36 29.93
CA ILE A 29 -11.74 -19.99 30.28
C ILE A 29 -11.40 -19.28 28.98
N ALA A 30 -12.18 -18.26 28.62
CA ALA A 30 -11.95 -17.46 27.42
C ALA A 30 -11.53 -16.05 27.82
N THR A 31 -10.34 -15.62 27.41
CA THR A 31 -9.94 -14.22 27.56
C THR A 31 -10.63 -13.37 26.49
N ASN A 32 -11.26 -12.27 26.88
CA ASN A 32 -12.02 -11.38 25.99
C ASN A 32 -13.09 -12.13 25.17
N MET A 33 -12.93 -12.17 23.84
CA MET A 33 -13.86 -12.82 22.91
C MET A 33 -13.18 -13.96 22.13
N ALA A 34 -12.26 -14.69 22.74
CA ALA A 34 -11.76 -15.93 22.15
C ALA A 34 -12.93 -16.90 21.87
N GLY A 35 -12.86 -17.66 20.77
CA GLY A 35 -13.98 -18.52 20.36
C GLY A 35 -15.21 -17.77 19.82
N ARG A 36 -15.04 -16.53 19.34
CA ARG A 36 -16.11 -15.81 18.61
C ARG A 36 -16.45 -16.50 17.29
N GLY A 37 -17.74 -16.54 16.98
CA GLY A 37 -18.26 -17.17 15.76
C GLY A 37 -18.59 -18.66 15.89
N THR A 38 -18.08 -19.34 16.92
CA THR A 38 -18.39 -20.76 17.17
C THR A 38 -19.54 -20.91 18.17
N ASP A 39 -20.49 -21.78 17.85
CA ASP A 39 -21.63 -22.09 18.71
C ASP A 39 -21.30 -23.17 19.73
N ILE A 40 -21.84 -23.02 20.95
CA ILE A 40 -21.66 -23.98 22.04
C ILE A 40 -22.95 -24.79 22.13
N LYS A 41 -22.94 -25.99 21.57
CA LYS A 41 -24.09 -26.90 21.64
C LYS A 41 -24.04 -27.71 22.92
N LEU A 42 -25.19 -27.82 23.61
CA LEU A 42 -25.29 -28.62 24.82
C LEU A 42 -25.23 -30.12 24.49
N GLY A 43 -24.35 -30.83 25.20
CA GLY A 43 -24.24 -32.28 25.11
C GLY A 43 -25.37 -33.02 25.86
N PRO A 44 -25.43 -34.35 25.75
CA PRO A 44 -26.41 -35.17 26.46
C PRO A 44 -26.36 -34.95 27.98
N GLY A 45 -27.52 -34.84 28.63
CA GLY A 45 -27.66 -34.66 30.09
C GLY A 45 -27.33 -33.25 30.62
N VAL A 46 -26.83 -32.34 29.78
CA VAL A 46 -26.46 -30.97 30.22
C VAL A 46 -27.69 -30.07 30.39
N LYS A 47 -28.76 -30.30 29.60
CA LYS A 47 -30.02 -29.55 29.74
C LYS A 47 -30.67 -29.81 31.11
N ASP A 48 -30.67 -31.07 31.54
CA ASP A 48 -31.24 -31.48 32.84
C ASP A 48 -30.42 -30.93 34.01
N ALA A 49 -29.12 -30.69 33.81
CA ALA A 49 -28.23 -30.05 34.77
C ALA A 49 -28.37 -28.51 34.84
N GLY A 50 -29.31 -27.91 34.11
CA GLY A 50 -29.54 -26.45 34.08
C GLY A 50 -28.84 -25.71 32.93
N GLY A 51 -28.18 -26.44 32.02
CA GLY A 51 -27.60 -25.91 30.80
C GLY A 51 -26.24 -25.22 30.97
N LEU A 52 -25.91 -24.31 30.05
CA LEU A 52 -24.61 -23.61 30.06
C LEU A 52 -24.62 -22.48 31.10
N ALA A 53 -23.70 -22.53 32.05
CA ALA A 53 -23.46 -21.45 33.01
C ALA A 53 -22.30 -20.57 32.52
N ILE A 54 -22.59 -19.29 32.30
CA ILE A 54 -21.60 -18.28 31.89
C ILE A 54 -21.19 -17.47 33.10
N ILE A 55 -19.88 -17.42 33.36
CA ILE A 55 -19.30 -16.63 34.44
C ILE A 55 -18.44 -15.54 33.82
N GLY A 56 -18.86 -14.28 34.00
CA GLY A 56 -18.01 -13.13 33.74
C GLY A 56 -17.16 -12.84 34.96
N THR A 57 -15.84 -12.87 34.80
CA THR A 57 -14.87 -12.60 35.89
C THR A 57 -14.68 -11.11 36.15
N GLU A 58 -15.06 -10.27 35.18
CA GLU A 58 -15.02 -8.81 35.24
C GLU A 58 -16.10 -8.23 34.31
N ARG A 59 -16.25 -6.91 34.33
CA ARG A 59 -17.10 -6.17 33.37
C ARG A 59 -16.23 -5.60 32.27
N HIS A 60 -16.63 -5.82 31.02
CA HIS A 60 -15.98 -5.16 29.91
C HIS A 60 -16.32 -3.66 29.90
N GLU A 61 -15.46 -2.83 29.32
CA GLU A 61 -15.72 -1.41 29.05
C GLU A 61 -17.01 -1.15 28.24
N SER A 62 -17.48 -2.16 27.48
CA SER A 62 -18.67 -2.04 26.65
C SER A 62 -19.71 -3.05 27.06
N ARG A 63 -20.91 -2.56 27.35
CA ARG A 63 -22.06 -3.39 27.72
C ARG A 63 -22.46 -4.34 26.61
N ARG A 64 -22.20 -3.97 25.36
CA ARG A 64 -22.45 -4.82 24.20
C ARG A 64 -21.64 -6.12 24.26
N VAL A 65 -20.39 -6.06 24.73
CA VAL A 65 -19.53 -7.25 24.83
C VAL A 65 -20.00 -8.16 25.96
N ASP A 66 -20.37 -7.60 27.11
CA ASP A 66 -20.99 -8.36 28.21
C ASP A 66 -22.28 -9.07 27.76
N ARG A 67 -23.12 -8.39 26.97
CA ARG A 67 -24.33 -9.00 26.39
C ARG A 67 -24.01 -10.13 25.41
N GLN A 68 -22.91 -10.02 24.66
CA GLN A 68 -22.45 -11.10 23.77
C GLN A 68 -21.94 -12.31 24.55
N LEU A 69 -21.25 -12.10 25.68
CA LEU A 69 -20.85 -13.17 26.58
C LEU A 69 -22.07 -13.88 27.18
N ARG A 70 -23.03 -13.12 27.70
CA ARG A 70 -24.31 -13.65 28.22
C ARG A 70 -25.06 -14.46 27.15
N GLY A 71 -25.13 -13.96 25.92
CA GLY A 71 -25.81 -14.60 24.80
C GLY A 71 -25.16 -15.89 24.28
N ARG A 72 -24.08 -16.37 24.91
CA ARG A 72 -23.52 -17.70 24.68
C ARG A 72 -24.37 -18.80 25.32
N ALA A 73 -25.03 -18.51 26.44
CA ALA A 73 -26.03 -19.38 27.06
C ALA A 73 -27.44 -19.06 26.54
N GLY A 74 -28.39 -19.96 26.77
CA GLY A 74 -29.80 -19.72 26.42
C GLY A 74 -30.11 -19.80 24.93
N ARG A 75 -29.27 -20.44 24.12
CA ARG A 75 -29.45 -20.51 22.67
C ARG A 75 -30.61 -21.43 22.32
N GLN A 76 -31.44 -21.00 21.36
CA GLN A 76 -32.61 -21.78 20.89
C GLN A 76 -33.58 -22.21 22.01
N GLY A 77 -33.67 -21.43 23.10
CA GLY A 77 -34.53 -21.75 24.24
C GLY A 77 -33.94 -22.76 25.22
N ASP A 78 -32.66 -23.15 25.06
CA ASP A 78 -31.97 -23.99 26.02
C ASP A 78 -31.91 -23.33 27.41
N PRO A 79 -31.91 -24.12 28.50
CA PRO A 79 -31.65 -23.57 29.83
C PRO A 79 -30.22 -23.04 29.91
N GLY A 80 -30.00 -22.04 30.75
CA GLY A 80 -28.68 -21.48 30.99
C GLY A 80 -28.72 -20.31 31.96
N SER A 81 -27.55 -19.98 32.52
CA SER A 81 -27.41 -18.91 33.50
C SER A 81 -26.22 -18.01 33.13
N SER A 82 -26.28 -16.76 33.58
CA SER A 82 -25.14 -15.85 33.47
C SER A 82 -24.95 -15.08 34.76
N GLN A 83 -23.79 -15.22 35.38
CA GLN A 83 -23.40 -14.47 36.57
C GLN A 83 -22.16 -13.65 36.22
N PHE A 84 -22.05 -12.45 36.76
CA PHE A 84 -20.84 -11.65 36.65
C PHE A 84 -20.37 -11.28 38.04
N TYR A 85 -19.08 -11.46 38.25
CA TYR A 85 -18.36 -11.05 39.44
C TYR A 85 -17.57 -9.79 39.09
N VAL A 86 -17.58 -8.83 40.01
CA VAL A 86 -16.92 -7.53 39.83
C VAL A 86 -16.30 -7.17 41.16
N SER A 87 -15.05 -6.73 41.14
CA SER A 87 -14.38 -6.15 42.29
C SER A 87 -14.35 -4.62 42.18
N LEU A 88 -14.32 -3.93 43.31
CA LEU A 88 -14.03 -2.49 43.34
C LEU A 88 -12.60 -2.17 42.85
N GLU A 89 -11.72 -3.17 42.85
CA GLU A 89 -10.34 -3.07 42.36
C GLU A 89 -10.21 -3.27 40.85
N ASP A 90 -11.29 -3.68 40.16
CA ASP A 90 -11.27 -3.93 38.72
C ASP A 90 -10.93 -2.64 37.95
N GLN A 91 -10.28 -2.80 36.78
CA GLN A 91 -9.84 -1.67 35.95
C GLN A 91 -10.98 -0.70 35.62
N LEU A 92 -12.18 -1.23 35.31
CA LEU A 92 -13.36 -0.41 35.06
C LEU A 92 -13.74 0.43 36.29
N MET A 93 -13.68 -0.12 37.50
CA MET A 93 -14.06 0.59 38.73
C MET A 93 -13.01 1.63 39.13
N ARG A 94 -11.72 1.33 38.91
CA ARG A 94 -10.61 2.26 39.15
C ARG A 94 -10.71 3.55 38.32
N LEU A 95 -11.28 3.47 37.12
CA LEU A 95 -11.51 4.65 36.27
C LEU A 95 -12.58 5.62 36.83
N PHE A 96 -13.43 5.19 37.77
CA PHE A 96 -14.61 5.94 38.24
C PHE A 96 -14.61 6.29 39.74
N GLN A 97 -13.44 6.55 40.32
CA GLN A 97 -13.28 6.92 41.75
C GLN A 97 -13.86 5.84 42.69
N SER A 98 -13.41 4.59 42.50
CA SER A 98 -13.68 3.44 43.37
C SER A 98 -13.55 3.75 44.86
N ASP A 99 -12.64 4.65 45.24
CA ASP A 99 -12.31 5.00 46.62
C ASP A 99 -13.49 5.65 47.39
N ARG A 100 -14.35 6.41 46.69
CA ARG A 100 -15.56 6.99 47.31
C ARG A 100 -16.63 5.94 47.59
N ILE A 101 -16.71 4.92 46.74
CA ILE A 101 -17.68 3.83 46.89
C ILE A 101 -17.16 2.85 47.96
N ALA A 102 -15.87 2.52 47.93
CA ALA A 102 -15.21 1.70 48.94
C ALA A 102 -15.37 2.29 50.35
N SER A 103 -15.04 3.58 50.53
CA SER A 103 -15.19 4.26 51.83
C SER A 103 -16.63 4.38 52.32
N LEU A 104 -17.62 4.39 51.43
CA LEU A 104 -19.03 4.33 51.79
C LEU A 104 -19.43 2.92 52.25
N MET A 105 -18.89 1.89 51.59
CA MET A 105 -19.15 0.48 51.92
C MET A 105 -18.51 0.07 53.25
N ASP A 106 -17.31 0.55 53.53
CA ASP A 106 -16.65 0.37 54.83
C ASP A 106 -17.49 0.99 55.97
N LYS A 107 -18.08 2.18 55.72
CA LYS A 107 -18.99 2.83 56.67
C LYS A 107 -20.31 2.09 56.86
N MET A 108 -20.77 1.34 55.87
CA MET A 108 -21.96 0.48 55.96
C MET A 108 -21.69 -0.86 56.64
N GLY A 109 -20.43 -1.16 56.99
CA GLY A 109 -20.06 -2.36 57.74
C GLY A 109 -19.92 -3.63 56.91
N HIS A 110 -19.78 -3.51 55.58
CA HIS A 110 -19.46 -4.65 54.72
C HIS A 110 -18.02 -5.11 54.97
N LYS A 111 -17.81 -6.43 55.04
CA LYS A 111 -16.50 -7.05 55.24
C LYS A 111 -15.94 -7.59 53.93
N GLU A 112 -14.62 -7.76 53.91
CA GLU A 112 -13.92 -8.39 52.79
C GLU A 112 -14.44 -9.83 52.60
N GLY A 113 -14.97 -10.12 51.40
CA GLY A 113 -15.63 -11.38 51.06
C GLY A 113 -17.17 -11.33 51.06
N ASP A 114 -17.80 -10.23 51.51
CA ASP A 114 -19.26 -10.08 51.43
C ASP A 114 -19.73 -9.94 49.99
N VAL A 115 -20.74 -10.74 49.61
CA VAL A 115 -21.35 -10.64 48.28
C VAL A 115 -22.38 -9.52 48.27
N ILE A 116 -22.02 -8.39 47.68
CA ILE A 116 -22.88 -7.21 47.60
C ILE A 116 -23.83 -7.34 46.39
N GLN A 117 -25.12 -7.52 46.65
CA GLN A 117 -26.16 -7.51 45.62
C GLN A 117 -27.07 -6.29 45.82
N HIS A 118 -26.62 -5.13 45.34
CA HIS A 118 -27.39 -3.89 45.39
C HIS A 118 -27.58 -3.29 43.99
N SER A 119 -28.81 -2.86 43.71
CA SER A 119 -29.19 -2.20 42.46
C SER A 119 -28.42 -0.90 42.24
N MET A 120 -28.07 -0.18 43.31
CA MET A 120 -27.24 1.03 43.25
C MET A 120 -25.87 0.75 42.64
N VAL A 121 -25.18 -0.30 43.10
CA VAL A 121 -23.85 -0.68 42.60
C VAL A 121 -23.93 -1.10 41.13
N THR A 122 -24.96 -1.89 40.78
CA THR A 122 -25.22 -2.31 39.40
C THR A 122 -25.44 -1.11 38.47
N ASN A 123 -26.25 -0.13 38.90
CA ASN A 123 -26.51 1.09 38.14
C ASN A 123 -25.26 1.97 37.99
N SER A 124 -24.41 2.03 39.03
CA SER A 124 -23.13 2.77 38.97
C SER A 124 -22.17 2.17 37.94
N ILE A 125 -22.06 0.83 37.89
CA ILE A 125 -21.27 0.12 36.87
C ILE A 125 -21.83 0.40 35.47
N GLU A 126 -23.16 0.39 35.29
CA GLU A 126 -23.77 0.68 33.99
C GLU A 126 -23.48 2.12 33.52
N ARG A 127 -23.49 3.10 34.44
CA ARG A 127 -23.12 4.49 34.14
C ARG A 127 -21.64 4.60 33.76
N ALA A 128 -20.77 3.88 34.46
CA ALA A 128 -19.33 3.82 34.14
C ALA A 128 -19.11 3.28 32.73
N GLN A 129 -19.71 2.14 32.38
CA GLN A 129 -19.65 1.56 31.02
C GLN A 129 -20.14 2.56 29.97
N LYS A 130 -21.30 3.19 30.19
CA LYS A 130 -21.84 4.19 29.24
C LYS A 130 -20.87 5.35 29.02
N LYS A 131 -20.21 5.83 30.07
CA LYS A 131 -19.25 6.93 29.96
C LYS A 131 -17.99 6.53 29.19
N VAL A 132 -17.49 5.30 29.38
CA VAL A 132 -16.37 4.77 28.58
C VAL A 132 -16.78 4.60 27.11
N GLU A 133 -17.99 4.10 26.85
CA GLU A 133 -18.54 4.00 25.49
C GLU A 133 -18.67 5.38 24.82
N GLU A 134 -19.16 6.39 25.52
CA GLU A 134 -19.23 7.78 25.04
C GLU A 134 -17.83 8.35 24.71
N ASN A 135 -16.84 8.08 25.56
CA ASN A 135 -15.46 8.50 25.33
C ASN A 135 -14.87 7.83 24.08
N ASN A 136 -15.01 6.51 23.96
CA ASN A 136 -14.57 5.75 22.79
C ASN A 136 -15.29 6.19 21.51
N PHE A 137 -16.59 6.52 21.60
CA PHE A 137 -17.34 7.10 20.50
C PHE A 137 -16.78 8.47 20.10
N GLY A 138 -16.49 9.35 21.07
CA GLY A 138 -15.87 10.65 20.83
C GLY A 138 -14.52 10.54 20.11
N ILE A 139 -13.64 9.64 20.55
CA ILE A 139 -12.33 9.38 19.92
C ILE A 139 -12.53 8.94 18.46
N ARG A 140 -13.44 7.99 18.21
CA ARG A 140 -13.71 7.49 16.86
C ARG A 140 -14.35 8.55 15.97
N LYS A 141 -15.28 9.33 16.50
CA LYS A 141 -15.91 10.44 15.79
C LYS A 141 -14.84 11.45 15.36
N ARG A 142 -13.96 11.85 16.28
CA ARG A 142 -12.86 12.76 15.96
C ARG A 142 -11.94 12.16 14.89
N LEU A 143 -11.54 10.89 15.02
CA LEU A 143 -10.72 10.22 14.01
C LEU A 143 -11.38 10.23 12.62
N LEU A 144 -12.69 9.97 12.56
CA LEU A 144 -13.48 10.05 11.32
C LEU A 144 -13.47 11.46 10.73
N GLU A 145 -13.64 12.50 11.55
CA GLU A 145 -13.64 13.89 11.08
C GLU A 145 -12.30 14.32 10.45
N TYR A 146 -11.16 13.78 10.90
CA TYR A 146 -9.87 13.98 10.23
C TYR A 146 -9.78 13.17 8.92
N ASP A 147 -10.26 11.93 8.90
CA ASP A 147 -10.24 11.10 7.68
C ASP A 147 -11.20 11.62 6.61
N ASP A 148 -12.32 12.24 6.97
CA ASP A 148 -13.28 12.83 6.02
C ASP A 148 -12.61 13.87 5.11
N VAL A 149 -11.72 14.71 5.67
CA VAL A 149 -10.93 15.69 4.90
C VAL A 149 -10.06 14.97 3.88
N MET A 150 -9.33 13.94 4.32
CA MET A 150 -8.48 13.14 3.45
C MET A 150 -9.28 12.36 2.41
N ASN A 151 -10.47 11.90 2.74
CA ASN A 151 -11.32 11.14 1.84
C ASN A 151 -11.80 12.01 0.67
N ILE A 152 -12.20 13.25 0.93
CA ILE A 152 -12.57 14.22 -0.11
C ILE A 152 -11.40 14.48 -1.07
N GLN A 153 -10.20 14.74 -0.52
CA GLN A 153 -8.99 14.97 -1.32
C GLN A 153 -8.62 13.73 -2.15
N ARG A 154 -8.66 12.55 -1.52
CA ARG A 154 -8.37 11.26 -2.15
C ARG A 154 -9.32 10.97 -3.29
N GLU A 155 -10.62 11.23 -3.14
CA GLU A 155 -11.61 11.04 -4.19
C GLU A 155 -11.29 11.91 -5.42
N ALA A 156 -10.95 13.19 -5.20
CA ALA A 156 -10.56 14.11 -6.26
C ALA A 156 -9.30 13.63 -7.02
N ILE A 157 -8.25 13.23 -6.28
CA ILE A 157 -7.01 12.73 -6.88
C ILE A 157 -7.22 11.40 -7.59
N TYR A 158 -7.96 10.46 -7.00
CA TYR A 158 -8.22 9.15 -7.61
C TYR A 158 -9.05 9.27 -8.88
N LYS A 159 -9.94 10.26 -8.96
CA LYS A 159 -10.64 10.59 -10.20
C LYS A 159 -9.67 11.06 -11.29
N LYS A 160 -8.78 12.02 -11.00
CA LYS A 160 -7.74 12.47 -11.95
C LYS A 160 -6.78 11.33 -12.35
N ARG A 161 -6.38 10.51 -11.38
CA ARG A 161 -5.53 9.35 -11.59
C ARG A 161 -6.19 8.33 -12.52
N ARG A 162 -7.49 8.04 -12.31
CA ARG A 162 -8.28 7.18 -13.19
C ARG A 162 -8.36 7.74 -14.61
N ASN A 163 -8.59 9.04 -14.75
CA ASN A 163 -8.61 9.72 -16.05
C ASN A 163 -7.26 9.58 -16.77
N ALA A 164 -6.12 9.72 -16.08
CA ALA A 164 -4.79 9.51 -16.64
C ALA A 164 -4.52 8.03 -17.00
N LEU A 165 -5.02 7.08 -16.21
CA LEU A 165 -4.77 5.64 -16.42
C LEU A 165 -5.52 5.10 -17.65
N PHE A 166 -6.78 5.50 -17.84
CA PHE A 166 -7.61 5.05 -18.95
C PHE A 166 -7.63 6.03 -20.13
N GLY A 167 -7.22 7.28 -19.92
CA GLY A 167 -7.30 8.35 -20.91
C GLY A 167 -8.70 8.95 -21.07
N ASP A 168 -9.63 8.67 -20.15
CA ASP A 168 -10.98 9.22 -20.13
C ASP A 168 -10.94 10.65 -19.62
N ARG A 169 -11.44 11.62 -20.40
CA ARG A 169 -11.42 13.06 -20.05
C ARG A 169 -10.02 13.64 -19.76
N LEU A 170 -8.94 12.93 -20.04
CA LEU A 170 -7.56 13.40 -19.81
C LEU A 170 -7.27 14.71 -20.54
N ALA A 171 -7.74 14.85 -21.78
CA ALA A 171 -7.61 16.10 -22.53
C ALA A 171 -8.26 17.30 -21.80
N VAL A 172 -9.37 17.07 -21.10
CA VAL A 172 -10.03 18.11 -20.29
C VAL A 172 -9.18 18.46 -19.07
N ASP A 173 -8.62 17.46 -18.39
CA ASP A 173 -7.73 17.68 -17.24
C ASP A 173 -6.45 18.44 -17.64
N ILE A 174 -5.86 18.12 -18.80
CA ILE A 174 -4.68 18.82 -19.33
C ILE A 174 -5.01 20.24 -19.75
N ASN A 175 -6.11 20.45 -20.47
CA ASN A 175 -6.55 21.80 -20.84
C ASN A 175 -6.83 22.65 -19.60
N ASN A 176 -7.44 22.09 -18.55
CA ASN A 176 -7.64 22.79 -17.29
C ASN A 176 -6.29 23.13 -16.61
N ALA A 177 -5.29 22.25 -16.68
CA ALA A 177 -3.95 22.52 -16.16
C ALA A 177 -3.28 23.67 -16.92
N PHE A 178 -3.36 23.67 -18.26
CA PHE A 178 -2.87 24.76 -19.10
C PHE A 178 -3.56 26.08 -18.76
N SER A 179 -4.89 26.08 -18.68
CA SER A 179 -5.66 27.27 -18.31
C SER A 179 -5.32 27.78 -16.91
N ALA A 180 -5.14 26.89 -15.92
CA ALA A 180 -4.81 27.27 -14.56
C ALA A 180 -3.48 28.04 -14.49
N ILE A 181 -2.41 27.52 -15.10
CA ILE A 181 -1.09 28.17 -15.07
C ILE A 181 -1.08 29.44 -15.91
N THR A 182 -1.71 29.42 -17.09
CA THR A 182 -1.81 30.61 -17.94
C THR A 182 -2.46 31.75 -17.17
N ASN A 183 -3.56 31.44 -16.47
CA ASN A 183 -4.28 32.43 -15.69
C ASN A 183 -3.46 32.90 -14.48
N GLU A 184 -2.81 31.97 -13.76
CA GLU A 184 -1.93 32.29 -12.63
C GLU A 184 -0.77 33.21 -13.04
N LEU A 185 -0.03 32.86 -14.11
CA LEU A 185 1.07 33.68 -14.62
C LEU A 185 0.60 35.07 -15.05
N VAL A 186 -0.48 35.15 -15.83
CA VAL A 186 -0.98 36.46 -16.26
C VAL A 186 -1.43 37.27 -15.04
N HIS A 187 -2.17 36.71 -14.09
CA HIS A 187 -2.60 37.45 -12.90
C HIS A 187 -1.44 37.94 -12.04
N VAL A 188 -0.48 37.07 -11.69
CA VAL A 188 0.66 37.41 -10.83
C VAL A 188 1.48 38.57 -11.42
N HIS A 189 1.76 38.53 -12.72
CA HIS A 189 2.57 39.57 -13.37
C HIS A 189 1.75 40.81 -13.77
N ARG A 190 0.42 40.74 -13.81
CA ARG A 190 -0.46 41.90 -14.00
C ARG A 190 -0.66 42.71 -12.72
N GLU A 191 -0.70 42.04 -11.57
CA GLU A 191 -0.92 42.69 -10.27
C GLU A 191 0.38 43.18 -9.62
N GLY A 192 1.48 42.44 -9.78
CA GLY A 192 2.74 42.72 -9.08
C GLY A 192 4.00 42.84 -9.96
N GLY A 193 3.90 42.59 -11.27
CA GLY A 193 5.06 42.46 -12.16
C GLY A 193 5.07 43.38 -13.37
N ASP A 194 5.97 43.07 -14.31
CA ASP A 194 6.07 43.69 -15.63
C ASP A 194 6.09 42.62 -16.73
N TYR A 195 6.04 43.04 -17.99
CA TYR A 195 6.04 42.10 -19.11
C TYR A 195 7.34 41.27 -19.17
N GLU A 196 8.49 41.83 -18.78
CA GLU A 196 9.76 41.12 -18.85
C GLU A 196 9.82 39.97 -17.83
N THR A 197 9.35 40.21 -16.61
CA THR A 197 9.21 39.14 -15.60
C THR A 197 8.22 38.07 -16.05
N PHE A 198 7.07 38.46 -16.63
CA PHE A 198 6.12 37.51 -17.22
C PHE A 198 6.75 36.66 -18.33
N ARG A 199 7.51 37.27 -19.21
CA ARG A 199 8.22 36.60 -20.30
C ARG A 199 9.26 35.62 -19.76
N LEU A 200 10.08 36.04 -18.80
CA LEU A 200 11.09 35.18 -18.18
C LEU A 200 10.48 33.97 -17.48
N ASP A 201 9.41 34.17 -16.71
CA ASP A 201 8.74 33.07 -16.01
C ASP A 201 7.96 32.16 -16.96
N SER A 202 7.39 32.69 -18.05
CA SER A 202 6.81 31.88 -19.12
C SER A 202 7.83 30.96 -19.79
N ILE A 203 9.03 31.48 -20.11
CA ILE A 203 10.12 30.67 -20.66
C ILE A 203 10.61 29.66 -19.62
N ARG A 204 10.79 30.09 -18.36
CA ARG A 204 11.31 29.22 -17.30
C ARG A 204 10.35 28.09 -16.94
N LEU A 205 9.05 28.35 -16.84
CA LEU A 205 8.06 27.38 -16.34
C LEU A 205 7.42 26.59 -17.47
N ILE A 206 7.05 27.25 -18.58
CA ILE A 206 6.32 26.64 -19.69
C ILE A 206 7.27 26.30 -20.85
N GLY A 207 8.38 27.02 -20.99
CA GLY A 207 9.32 26.82 -22.10
C GLY A 207 8.94 27.62 -23.35
N ILE A 208 8.07 28.62 -23.20
CA ILE A 208 7.48 29.37 -24.32
C ILE A 208 7.72 30.87 -24.10
N ASP A 209 8.18 31.55 -25.15
CA ASP A 209 8.15 33.01 -25.20
C ASP A 209 6.73 33.44 -25.61
N PRO A 210 6.03 34.25 -24.80
CA PRO A 210 4.67 34.69 -25.10
C PRO A 210 4.58 35.57 -26.36
N GLU A 211 5.68 36.18 -26.81
CA GLU A 211 5.75 37.00 -28.04
C GLU A 211 4.64 38.09 -28.12
N MET A 212 4.38 38.77 -27.00
CA MET A 212 3.36 39.84 -26.93
C MET A 212 4.00 41.23 -26.89
N ASP A 213 3.26 42.23 -27.35
CA ASP A 213 3.66 43.62 -27.18
C ASP A 213 3.54 44.05 -25.70
N PRO A 214 4.59 44.63 -25.08
CA PRO A 214 4.56 45.02 -23.68
C PRO A 214 3.51 46.08 -23.33
N ALA A 215 3.20 47.00 -24.25
CA ALA A 215 2.20 48.04 -24.04
C ALA A 215 0.78 47.48 -24.15
N TRP A 216 0.55 46.55 -25.09
CA TRP A 216 -0.67 45.78 -25.20
C TRP A 216 -0.89 44.90 -23.96
N PHE A 217 0.15 44.20 -23.50
CA PHE A 217 0.09 43.41 -22.27
C PHE A 217 -0.30 44.25 -21.06
N LYS A 218 0.01 45.55 -20.98
CA LYS A 218 -0.42 46.39 -19.85
C LYS A 218 -1.85 46.93 -20.01
N SER A 219 -2.25 47.28 -21.23
CA SER A 219 -3.50 48.01 -21.50
C SER A 219 -4.72 47.10 -21.77
N ALA A 220 -4.50 45.89 -22.30
CA ALA A 220 -5.59 44.97 -22.63
C ALA A 220 -6.28 44.42 -21.37
N GLN A 221 -7.49 43.87 -21.53
CA GLN A 221 -8.16 43.15 -20.45
C GLN A 221 -7.42 41.85 -20.10
N ILE A 222 -7.37 41.49 -18.82
CA ILE A 222 -6.69 40.29 -18.33
C ILE A 222 -7.20 39.04 -19.06
N ALA A 223 -8.52 38.88 -19.18
CA ALA A 223 -9.12 37.76 -19.88
C ALA A 223 -8.63 37.63 -21.33
N THR A 224 -8.55 38.74 -22.08
CA THR A 224 -8.07 38.75 -23.47
C THR A 224 -6.60 38.35 -23.56
N VAL A 225 -5.77 38.78 -22.62
CA VAL A 225 -4.36 38.37 -22.55
C VAL A 225 -4.22 36.89 -22.24
N THR A 226 -4.96 36.40 -21.25
CA THR A 226 -4.99 34.98 -20.89
C THR A 226 -5.44 34.12 -22.07
N ASP A 227 -6.51 34.51 -22.78
CA ASP A 227 -7.02 33.76 -23.94
C ASP A 227 -6.00 33.74 -25.09
N THR A 228 -5.36 34.87 -25.37
CA THR A 228 -4.34 34.96 -26.43
C THR A 228 -3.12 34.10 -26.10
N PHE A 229 -2.65 34.13 -24.86
CA PHE A 229 -1.53 33.31 -24.42
C PHE A 229 -1.90 31.82 -24.40
N MET A 230 -3.11 31.47 -23.97
CA MET A 230 -3.63 30.11 -24.01
C MET A 230 -3.69 29.55 -25.43
N GLN A 231 -4.15 30.34 -26.41
CA GLN A 231 -4.16 29.93 -27.81
C GLN A 231 -2.74 29.60 -28.30
N ARG A 232 -1.76 30.43 -27.95
CA ARG A 232 -0.36 30.19 -28.30
C ARG A 232 0.18 28.89 -27.71
N ILE A 233 -0.15 28.60 -26.45
CA ILE A 233 0.21 27.34 -25.79
C ILE A 233 -0.41 26.14 -26.51
N LEU A 234 -1.69 26.21 -26.86
CA LEU A 234 -2.41 25.14 -27.56
C LEU A 234 -1.84 24.88 -28.97
N GLU A 235 -1.48 25.94 -29.70
CA GLU A 235 -0.84 25.82 -31.01
C GLU A 235 0.51 25.10 -30.90
N LEU A 236 1.35 25.50 -29.94
CA LEU A 236 2.64 24.88 -29.70
C LEU A 236 2.49 23.41 -29.28
N TYR A 237 1.50 23.12 -28.43
CA TYR A 237 1.16 21.77 -28.03
C TYR A 237 0.79 20.87 -29.23
N ASP A 238 -0.09 21.34 -30.11
CA ASP A 238 -0.50 20.60 -31.31
C ASP A 238 0.65 20.40 -32.30
N MET A 239 1.46 21.45 -32.54
CA MET A 239 2.65 21.35 -33.39
C MET A 239 3.63 20.31 -32.85
N LYS A 240 3.83 20.28 -31.53
CA LYS A 240 4.73 19.33 -30.88
C LYS A 240 4.23 17.90 -30.97
N GLY A 241 2.93 17.69 -30.78
CA GLY A 241 2.30 16.38 -30.98
C GLY A 241 2.54 15.84 -32.40
N LYS A 242 2.43 16.71 -33.41
CA LYS A 242 2.74 16.36 -34.81
C LYS A 242 4.22 16.01 -35.01
N GLN A 243 5.14 16.82 -34.49
CA GLN A 243 6.58 16.56 -34.59
C GLN A 243 7.00 15.24 -33.94
N VAL A 244 6.44 14.91 -32.78
CA VAL A 244 6.66 13.61 -32.11
C VAL A 244 6.18 12.47 -32.98
N GLY A 245 4.97 12.59 -33.56
CA GLY A 245 4.40 11.61 -34.48
C GLY A 245 5.25 11.41 -35.73
N GLU A 246 5.61 12.49 -36.43
CA GLU A 246 6.42 12.47 -37.65
C GLU A 246 7.78 11.80 -37.45
N ARG A 247 8.42 12.03 -36.29
CA ARG A 247 9.73 11.46 -35.98
C ARG A 247 9.66 9.97 -35.62
N LEU A 248 8.60 9.53 -34.94
CA LEU A 248 8.48 8.14 -34.46
C LEU A 248 7.78 7.21 -35.43
N LEU A 249 6.86 7.72 -36.26
CA LEU A 249 6.09 6.91 -37.21
C LEU A 249 6.97 6.04 -38.14
N PRO A 250 8.04 6.55 -38.78
CA PRO A 250 8.88 5.70 -39.63
C PRO A 250 9.60 4.61 -38.85
N ILE A 251 10.02 4.89 -37.60
CA ILE A 251 10.67 3.92 -36.72
C ILE A 251 9.66 2.82 -36.32
N ILE A 252 8.44 3.19 -35.95
CA ILE A 252 7.39 2.26 -35.56
C ILE A 252 6.97 1.38 -36.74
N GLN A 253 6.82 1.96 -37.94
CA GLN A 253 6.50 1.20 -39.15
C GLN A 253 7.57 0.17 -39.49
N ASP A 254 8.85 0.55 -39.40
CA ASP A 254 9.97 -0.36 -39.65
C ASP A 254 10.02 -1.50 -38.61
N VAL A 255 9.85 -1.18 -37.32
CA VAL A 255 9.82 -2.19 -36.25
C VAL A 255 8.61 -3.11 -36.36
N TYR A 256 7.43 -2.57 -36.69
CA TYR A 256 6.22 -3.36 -36.86
C TYR A 256 6.33 -4.31 -38.08
N ALA A 257 6.93 -3.85 -39.18
CA ALA A 257 7.16 -4.69 -40.36
C ALA A 257 8.13 -5.85 -40.09
N ARG A 258 9.20 -5.62 -39.31
CA ARG A 258 10.19 -6.66 -38.98
C ARG A 258 9.73 -7.60 -37.86
N GLU A 259 9.15 -7.05 -36.81
CA GLU A 259 8.93 -7.75 -35.53
C GLU A 259 7.50 -7.65 -34.97
N GLY A 260 6.54 -7.09 -35.71
CA GLY A 260 5.16 -6.87 -35.24
C GLY A 260 4.39 -8.15 -34.87
N HIS A 261 4.83 -9.32 -35.34
CA HIS A 261 4.28 -10.62 -34.93
C HIS A 261 4.71 -11.04 -33.52
N ARG A 262 5.81 -10.49 -33.01
CA ARG A 262 6.40 -10.86 -31.71
C ARG A 262 6.12 -9.83 -30.62
N TYR A 263 6.12 -8.55 -30.99
CA TYR A 263 5.92 -7.44 -30.05
C TYR A 263 4.76 -6.57 -30.51
N LYS A 264 3.88 -6.19 -29.56
CA LYS A 264 2.75 -5.28 -29.82
C LYS A 264 3.03 -3.84 -29.39
N ARG A 265 3.93 -3.64 -28.43
CA ARG A 265 4.23 -2.34 -27.84
C ARG A 265 5.70 -1.99 -27.98
N ILE A 266 5.98 -0.70 -28.14
CA ILE A 266 7.31 -0.11 -28.20
C ILE A 266 7.52 0.79 -26.97
N VAL A 267 8.77 0.89 -26.51
CA VAL A 267 9.15 1.82 -25.44
C VAL A 267 9.69 3.10 -26.07
N VAL A 268 9.05 4.22 -25.76
CA VAL A 268 9.42 5.56 -26.22
C VAL A 268 9.98 6.34 -25.02
N PRO A 269 11.29 6.64 -24.99
CA PRO A 269 11.87 7.49 -23.96
C PRO A 269 11.54 8.97 -24.22
N PHE A 270 10.97 9.64 -23.22
CA PHE A 270 10.60 11.05 -23.29
C PHE A 270 11.08 11.78 -22.03
N THR A 271 11.66 12.96 -22.19
CA THR A 271 12.25 13.71 -21.09
C THR A 271 12.17 15.22 -21.28
N ASP A 272 11.97 15.95 -20.20
CA ASP A 272 12.10 17.42 -20.16
C ASP A 272 13.49 17.88 -19.69
N GLY A 273 14.45 16.95 -19.60
CA GLY A 273 15.81 17.18 -19.09
C GLY A 273 15.97 16.85 -17.60
N ALA A 274 14.92 16.99 -16.80
CA ALA A 274 14.95 16.67 -15.37
C ALA A 274 14.35 15.29 -15.09
N LEU A 275 13.18 15.00 -15.67
CA LEU A 275 12.48 13.73 -15.53
C LEU A 275 12.53 12.97 -16.85
N GLY A 276 12.91 11.69 -16.81
CA GLY A 276 12.88 10.78 -17.95
C GLY A 276 11.84 9.69 -17.74
N LEU A 277 10.89 9.55 -18.66
CA LEU A 277 9.85 8.54 -18.63
C LEU A 277 9.97 7.59 -19.83
N ASN A 278 9.75 6.31 -19.58
CA ASN A 278 9.69 5.27 -20.61
C ASN A 278 8.22 4.97 -20.90
N ILE A 279 7.70 5.49 -22.00
CA ILE A 279 6.29 5.34 -22.38
C ILE A 279 6.10 4.06 -23.18
N SER A 280 5.15 3.23 -22.77
CA SER A 280 4.75 2.05 -23.53
C SER A 280 3.64 2.42 -24.50
N ALA A 281 3.96 2.57 -25.78
CA ALA A 281 3.02 2.90 -26.84
C ALA A 281 2.63 1.66 -27.63
N ASP A 282 1.36 1.57 -28.04
CA ASP A 282 0.88 0.50 -28.91
C ASP A 282 1.21 0.80 -30.39
N MET A 283 1.89 -0.13 -31.07
CA MET A 283 2.38 0.10 -32.42
C MET A 283 1.25 0.12 -33.45
N GLU A 284 0.22 -0.70 -33.28
CA GLU A 284 -0.91 -0.78 -34.22
C GLU A 284 -1.75 0.51 -34.16
N ASP A 285 -2.06 0.98 -32.94
CA ASP A 285 -2.77 2.24 -32.73
C ASP A 285 -1.95 3.44 -33.22
N ALA A 286 -0.62 3.42 -33.05
CA ALA A 286 0.27 4.47 -33.55
C ALA A 286 0.25 4.56 -35.08
N ILE A 287 0.25 3.43 -35.79
CA ILE A 287 0.19 3.41 -37.26
C ILE A 287 -1.20 3.88 -37.72
N ASN A 288 -2.28 3.35 -37.14
CA ASN A 288 -3.65 3.70 -37.53
C ASN A 288 -3.99 5.18 -37.27
N SER A 289 -3.38 5.79 -36.24
CA SER A 289 -3.61 7.18 -35.87
C SER A 289 -2.59 8.18 -36.45
N THR A 290 -1.70 7.74 -37.35
CA THR A 290 -0.61 8.58 -37.89
C THR A 290 0.25 9.21 -36.78
N GLY A 291 0.57 8.44 -35.74
CA GLY A 291 1.41 8.85 -34.62
C GLY A 291 0.71 9.67 -33.52
N LYS A 292 -0.56 10.06 -33.69
CA LYS A 292 -1.30 10.84 -32.67
C LYS A 292 -1.52 10.10 -31.36
N SER A 293 -1.68 8.78 -31.40
CA SER A 293 -1.87 7.97 -30.18
C SER A 293 -0.66 8.02 -29.24
N ILE A 294 0.55 8.22 -29.79
CA ILE A 294 1.79 8.26 -29.00
C ILE A 294 1.77 9.45 -28.05
N MET A 295 1.34 10.63 -28.52
CA MET A 295 1.22 11.79 -27.64
C MET A 295 0.20 11.54 -26.53
N ARG A 296 -0.92 10.87 -26.84
CA ARG A 296 -1.90 10.47 -25.82
C ARG A 296 -1.33 9.49 -24.80
N ASP A 297 -0.47 8.57 -25.21
CA ASP A 297 0.19 7.66 -24.28
C ASP A 297 1.25 8.39 -23.42
N ILE A 298 1.93 9.40 -23.99
CA ILE A 298 2.81 10.31 -23.23
C ILE A 298 2.01 11.08 -22.18
N GLU A 299 0.90 11.71 -22.58
CA GLU A 299 -0.02 12.41 -21.68
C GLU A 299 -0.42 11.52 -20.50
N LYS A 300 -0.89 10.30 -20.76
CA LYS A 300 -1.34 9.35 -19.73
C LYS A 300 -0.23 9.04 -18.73
N VAL A 301 0.93 8.62 -19.23
CA VAL A 301 2.05 8.17 -18.38
C VAL A 301 2.64 9.35 -17.59
N ALA A 302 2.83 10.50 -18.25
CA ALA A 302 3.36 11.70 -17.63
C ALA A 302 2.43 12.22 -16.53
N THR A 303 1.14 12.41 -16.83
CA THR A 303 0.17 12.89 -15.86
C THR A 303 0.03 11.92 -14.69
N LEU A 304 -0.01 10.60 -14.94
CA LEU A 304 -0.07 9.61 -13.86
C LEU A 304 1.15 9.65 -12.95
N ALA A 305 2.36 9.67 -13.53
CA ALA A 305 3.61 9.68 -12.77
C ALA A 305 3.73 10.93 -11.90
N LEU A 306 3.39 12.10 -12.45
CA LEU A 306 3.46 13.38 -11.74
C LEU A 306 2.40 13.50 -10.64
N ILE A 307 1.17 13.01 -10.89
CA ILE A 307 0.13 12.93 -9.84
C ILE A 307 0.60 12.01 -8.70
N ASP A 308 1.12 10.83 -9.02
CA ASP A 308 1.53 9.86 -8.00
C ASP A 308 2.70 10.40 -7.16
N ASP A 309 3.64 11.13 -7.78
CA ASP A 309 4.75 11.74 -7.05
C ASP A 309 4.30 12.82 -6.08
N ALA A 310 3.56 13.80 -6.59
CA ALA A 310 3.05 14.91 -5.79
C ALA A 310 2.08 14.44 -4.69
N TRP A 311 1.24 13.43 -4.97
CA TRP A 311 0.33 12.87 -3.98
C TRP A 311 1.06 12.15 -2.84
N LYS A 312 2.16 11.42 -3.12
CA LYS A 312 2.96 10.79 -2.06
C LYS A 312 3.56 11.82 -1.13
N GLU A 313 4.06 12.94 -1.67
CA GLU A 313 4.60 14.03 -0.86
C GLU A 313 3.51 14.71 -0.02
N HIS A 314 2.35 14.99 -0.63
CA HIS A 314 1.20 15.53 0.09
C HIS A 314 0.74 14.65 1.25
N LEU A 315 0.69 13.33 1.08
CA LEU A 315 0.33 12.41 2.16
C LEU A 315 1.27 12.54 3.37
N ARG A 316 2.58 12.70 3.14
CA ARG A 316 3.55 12.94 4.22
C ARG A 316 3.30 14.27 4.90
N ASN A 317 3.11 15.33 4.12
CA ASN A 317 2.86 16.67 4.66
C ASN A 317 1.56 16.71 5.49
N VAL A 318 0.52 15.98 5.11
CA VAL A 318 -0.73 15.91 5.88
C VAL A 318 -0.59 15.05 7.13
N ASP A 319 0.19 13.98 7.09
CA ASP A 319 0.50 13.19 8.29
C ASP A 319 1.28 14.04 9.31
N ASP A 320 2.29 14.77 8.87
CA ASP A 320 3.05 15.71 9.71
C ASP A 320 2.15 16.83 10.28
N LEU A 321 1.25 17.36 9.44
CA LEU A 321 0.25 18.35 9.85
C LEU A 321 -0.68 17.81 10.95
N LYS A 322 -1.11 16.56 10.84
CA LYS A 322 -2.02 15.95 11.83
C LYS A 322 -1.39 15.86 13.22
N GLU A 323 -0.08 15.64 13.29
CA GLU A 323 0.69 15.67 14.53
C GLU A 323 0.90 17.10 15.05
N SER A 324 1.31 18.02 14.18
CA SER A 324 1.63 19.41 14.57
C SER A 324 0.41 20.17 15.10
N VAL A 325 -0.77 19.95 14.51
CA VAL A 325 -2.00 20.67 14.86
C VAL A 325 -2.51 20.32 16.26
N GLN A 326 -2.03 19.24 16.88
CA GLN A 326 -2.32 18.99 18.30
C GLN A 326 -1.79 20.11 19.20
N GLY A 327 -0.72 20.81 18.78
CA GLY A 327 -0.17 21.98 19.46
C GLY A 327 -1.11 23.19 19.47
N ALA A 328 -2.04 23.31 18.52
CA ALA A 328 -3.02 24.40 18.48
C ALA A 328 -3.95 24.41 19.70
N SER A 329 -4.05 23.27 20.41
CA SER A 329 -4.80 23.18 21.67
C SER A 329 -4.23 24.09 22.77
N PHE A 330 -2.92 24.38 22.75
CA PHE A 330 -2.29 25.33 23.69
C PHE A 330 -2.74 26.78 23.44
N GLU A 331 -3.10 27.12 22.22
CA GLU A 331 -3.64 28.44 21.85
C GLU A 331 -5.15 28.57 22.07
N GLN A 332 -5.79 27.57 22.69
CA GLN A 332 -7.25 27.49 22.87
C GLN A 332 -8.05 27.52 21.55
N LYS A 333 -7.40 27.17 20.43
CA LYS A 333 -8.07 26.97 19.14
C LYS A 333 -8.45 25.50 18.98
N ASP A 334 -9.49 25.22 18.20
CA ASP A 334 -9.87 23.85 17.87
C ASP A 334 -8.88 23.26 16.83
N PRO A 335 -8.12 22.20 17.19
CA PRO A 335 -7.20 21.55 16.27
C PRO A 335 -7.88 21.06 14.99
N LEU A 336 -9.14 20.60 15.05
CA LEU A 336 -9.81 20.09 13.87
C LEU A 336 -10.06 21.19 12.83
N VAL A 337 -10.36 22.41 13.29
CA VAL A 337 -10.60 23.55 12.41
C VAL A 337 -9.31 23.99 11.73
N ILE A 338 -8.22 24.11 12.49
CA ILE A 338 -6.90 24.43 11.94
C ILE A 338 -6.47 23.39 10.92
N TYR A 339 -6.61 22.10 11.25
CA TYR A 339 -6.28 21.01 10.35
C TYR A 339 -7.05 21.12 9.02
N LYS A 340 -8.36 21.40 9.07
CA LYS A 340 -9.18 21.56 7.86
C LYS A 340 -8.70 22.70 6.97
N MET A 341 -8.35 23.84 7.56
CA MET A 341 -7.85 25.00 6.80
C MET A 341 -6.47 24.74 6.19
N GLU A 342 -5.52 24.25 6.99
CA GLU A 342 -4.17 23.98 6.51
C GLU A 342 -4.12 22.82 5.52
N ALA A 343 -4.89 21.75 5.75
CA ALA A 343 -4.98 20.64 4.80
C ALA A 343 -5.61 21.08 3.47
N TYR A 344 -6.54 22.03 3.49
CA TYR A 344 -7.09 22.62 2.26
C TYR A 344 -6.02 23.42 1.51
N ASN A 345 -5.26 24.28 2.20
CA ASN A 345 -4.18 25.06 1.58
C ASN A 345 -3.08 24.16 0.99
N LEU A 346 -2.68 23.10 1.70
CA LEU A 346 -1.75 22.10 1.19
C LEU A 346 -2.30 21.41 -0.07
N PHE A 347 -3.59 21.10 -0.08
CA PHE A 347 -4.23 20.46 -1.23
C PHE A 347 -4.35 21.39 -2.43
N GLU A 348 -4.66 22.67 -2.22
CA GLU A 348 -4.64 23.68 -3.28
C GLU A 348 -3.24 23.82 -3.88
N GLY A 349 -2.22 23.90 -3.03
CA GLY A 349 -0.82 23.91 -3.45
C GLY A 349 -0.42 22.65 -4.23
N LEU A 350 -0.88 21.47 -3.80
CA LEU A 350 -0.68 20.20 -4.51
C LEU A 350 -1.26 20.27 -5.93
N ILE A 351 -2.50 20.77 -6.09
CA ILE A 351 -3.16 20.86 -7.39
C ILE A 351 -2.42 21.83 -8.31
N GLY A 352 -1.98 22.97 -7.77
CA GLY A 352 -1.10 23.90 -8.49
C GLY A 352 0.20 23.24 -8.94
N HIS A 353 0.86 22.51 -8.05
CA HIS A 353 2.11 21.81 -8.35
C HIS A 353 1.94 20.72 -9.43
N ILE A 354 0.86 19.92 -9.35
CA ILE A 354 0.53 18.93 -10.37
C ILE A 354 0.31 19.62 -11.73
N ASN A 355 -0.51 20.67 -11.76
CA ASN A 355 -0.80 21.37 -13.01
C ASN A 355 0.50 21.93 -13.63
N ALA A 356 1.31 22.62 -12.82
CA ALA A 356 2.59 23.21 -13.21
C ALA A 356 3.55 22.17 -13.81
N ASN A 357 3.75 21.06 -13.11
CA ASN A 357 4.66 20.01 -13.56
C ASN A 357 4.16 19.30 -14.81
N VAL A 358 2.85 18.98 -14.89
CA VAL A 358 2.27 18.34 -16.09
C VAL A 358 2.44 19.25 -17.30
N THR A 359 2.17 20.53 -17.14
CA THR A 359 2.27 21.51 -18.23
C THR A 359 3.70 21.71 -18.67
N SER A 360 4.62 21.94 -17.71
CA SER A 360 6.05 22.06 -17.99
C SER A 360 6.58 20.81 -18.70
N PHE A 361 6.24 19.61 -18.22
CA PHE A 361 6.73 18.36 -18.79
C PHE A 361 6.22 18.14 -20.22
N LEU A 362 4.93 18.38 -20.48
CA LEU A 362 4.36 18.22 -21.82
C LEU A 362 4.89 19.26 -22.80
N LEU A 363 5.08 20.52 -22.38
CA LEU A 363 5.50 21.61 -23.25
C LEU A 363 7.01 21.72 -23.45
N LYS A 364 7.84 21.32 -22.49
CA LYS A 364 9.31 21.26 -22.64
C LYS A 364 9.85 19.89 -23.05
N GLY A 365 9.10 18.83 -22.77
CA GLY A 365 9.55 17.46 -23.00
C GLY A 365 9.96 17.15 -24.44
N SER A 366 10.97 16.34 -24.65
CA SER A 366 11.45 15.97 -25.97
C SER A 366 11.74 14.47 -26.01
N LEU A 367 11.80 13.93 -27.22
CA LEU A 367 12.18 12.55 -27.41
C LEU A 367 13.68 12.39 -27.12
N ALA A 368 14.00 11.61 -26.10
CA ALA A 368 15.37 11.17 -25.83
C ALA A 368 15.71 9.97 -26.70
N LEU A 369 15.65 10.16 -28.03
CA LEU A 369 16.15 9.14 -28.95
C LEU A 369 17.68 9.11 -28.82
N PRO A 370 18.28 7.97 -28.49
CA PRO A 370 19.72 7.86 -28.48
C PRO A 370 20.24 8.21 -29.86
N SER A 371 21.24 9.08 -29.93
CA SER A 371 21.90 9.44 -31.19
C SER A 371 22.44 8.19 -31.89
N GLU A 372 22.63 8.23 -33.22
CA GLU A 372 23.27 7.10 -33.93
C GLU A 372 24.60 6.69 -33.29
N ASP A 373 25.37 7.67 -32.79
CA ASP A 373 26.63 7.43 -32.08
C ASP A 373 26.43 6.72 -30.75
N GLU A 374 25.40 7.07 -29.97
CA GLU A 374 25.07 6.38 -28.72
C GLU A 374 24.53 4.97 -28.95
N MET A 375 23.71 4.76 -29.98
CA MET A 375 23.27 3.42 -30.39
C MET A 375 24.45 2.56 -30.85
N ARG A 376 25.37 3.10 -31.65
CA ARG A 376 26.60 2.39 -32.06
C ARG A 376 27.49 2.08 -30.85
N ARG A 377 27.63 3.00 -29.89
CA ARG A 377 28.40 2.76 -28.65
C ARG A 377 27.73 1.72 -27.76
N ALA A 378 26.40 1.72 -27.64
CA ALA A 378 25.66 0.74 -26.85
C ALA A 378 25.72 -0.66 -27.49
N GLN A 379 25.60 -0.77 -28.81
CA GLN A 379 25.78 -2.02 -29.56
C GLN A 379 27.23 -2.52 -29.51
N ALA A 380 28.22 -1.61 -29.59
CA ALA A 380 29.63 -1.94 -29.40
C ALA A 380 29.90 -2.43 -27.96
N ALA A 381 29.30 -1.81 -26.95
CA ALA A 381 29.43 -2.24 -25.56
C ALA A 381 28.76 -3.59 -25.30
N GLN A 382 27.58 -3.85 -25.89
CA GLN A 382 26.91 -5.15 -25.80
C GLN A 382 27.70 -6.26 -26.49
N SER A 383 28.22 -6.02 -27.71
CA SER A 383 29.07 -6.99 -28.42
C SER A 383 30.42 -7.20 -27.73
N GLN A 384 31.01 -6.18 -27.11
CA GLN A 384 32.19 -6.31 -26.25
C GLN A 384 31.88 -7.12 -24.98
N ALA A 385 30.75 -6.89 -24.32
CA ALA A 385 30.35 -7.65 -23.14
C ALA A 385 30.04 -9.13 -23.48
N GLU A 386 29.41 -9.39 -24.63
CA GLU A 386 29.10 -10.75 -25.07
C GLU A 386 30.37 -11.50 -25.54
N SER A 387 31.29 -10.81 -26.22
CA SER A 387 32.61 -11.38 -26.57
C SER A 387 33.47 -11.63 -25.33
N GLN A 388 33.43 -10.75 -24.32
CA GLN A 388 34.07 -11.00 -23.02
C GLN A 388 33.45 -12.20 -22.31
N ARG A 389 32.12 -12.32 -22.26
CA ARG A 389 31.43 -13.50 -21.69
C ARG A 389 31.80 -14.79 -22.42
N ARG A 390 31.86 -14.79 -23.76
CA ARG A 390 32.32 -15.94 -24.56
C ARG A 390 33.79 -16.27 -24.31
N ALA A 391 34.66 -15.27 -24.22
CA ALA A 391 36.07 -15.47 -23.90
C ALA A 391 36.26 -16.03 -22.47
N GLN A 392 35.48 -15.56 -21.50
CA GLN A 392 35.52 -16.04 -20.12
C GLN A 392 34.97 -17.48 -20.02
N ALA A 393 33.90 -17.80 -20.75
CA ALA A 393 33.38 -19.16 -20.85
C ALA A 393 34.38 -20.12 -21.52
N ASN A 394 35.10 -19.68 -22.56
CA ASN A 394 36.16 -20.47 -23.18
C ASN A 394 37.37 -20.66 -22.24
N ARG A 395 37.76 -19.64 -21.47
CA ARG A 395 38.83 -19.77 -20.46
C ARG A 395 38.47 -20.77 -19.34
N MET A 396 37.22 -20.80 -18.90
CA MET A 396 36.76 -21.80 -17.93
C MET A 396 36.78 -23.22 -18.52
N ARG A 397 36.46 -23.37 -19.81
CA ARG A 397 36.54 -24.67 -20.51
C ARG A 397 37.98 -25.15 -20.66
N THR A 398 38.93 -24.28 -21.03
CA THR A 398 40.35 -24.66 -21.14
C THR A 398 40.97 -25.01 -19.78
N ASN A 399 40.63 -24.27 -18.71
CA ASN A 399 41.12 -24.60 -17.37
C ASN A 399 40.60 -25.97 -16.89
N ASN A 400 39.31 -26.28 -17.10
CA ASN A 400 38.77 -27.60 -16.76
C ASN A 400 39.40 -28.74 -17.59
N GLN A 401 39.78 -28.47 -18.85
CA GLN A 401 40.43 -29.47 -19.70
C GLN A 401 41.87 -29.73 -19.28
N GLN A 402 42.64 -28.69 -18.89
CA GLN A 402 43.97 -28.86 -18.31
C GLN A 402 43.92 -29.60 -16.97
N GLN A 403 42.97 -29.25 -16.09
CA GLN A 403 42.80 -29.93 -14.80
C GLN A 403 42.42 -31.41 -14.94
N MET A 404 41.61 -31.77 -15.94
CA MET A 404 41.28 -33.16 -16.28
C MET A 404 42.48 -33.94 -16.86
N THR A 405 43.35 -33.28 -17.61
CA THR A 405 44.53 -33.91 -18.22
C THR A 405 45.63 -34.14 -17.16
N GLU A 406 45.83 -33.19 -16.25
CA GLU A 406 46.76 -33.32 -15.12
C GLU A 406 46.31 -34.39 -14.11
N SER A 407 45.00 -34.48 -13.83
CA SER A 407 44.45 -35.51 -12.94
C SER A 407 44.49 -36.92 -13.56
N GLN A 408 44.36 -37.05 -14.89
CA GLN A 408 44.59 -38.33 -15.58
C GLN A 408 46.07 -38.75 -15.60
N GLN A 409 47.00 -37.81 -15.78
CA GLN A 409 48.44 -38.11 -15.69
C GLN A 409 48.89 -38.41 -14.26
N ALA A 410 48.32 -37.75 -13.25
CA ALA A 410 48.56 -38.06 -11.84
C ALA A 410 47.99 -39.43 -11.45
N ALA A 411 46.82 -39.81 -11.96
CA ALA A 411 46.23 -41.14 -11.76
C ALA A 411 47.05 -42.26 -12.43
N GLN A 412 47.64 -42.00 -13.60
CA GLN A 412 48.55 -42.96 -14.26
C GLN A 412 49.88 -43.12 -13.51
N ARG A 413 50.44 -42.04 -12.94
CA ARG A 413 51.64 -42.14 -12.09
C ARG A 413 51.37 -42.85 -10.76
N ALA A 414 50.16 -42.71 -10.21
CA ALA A 414 49.73 -43.44 -9.01
C ALA A 414 49.40 -44.93 -9.27
N GLY A 415 49.08 -45.30 -10.52
CA GLY A 415 48.83 -46.69 -10.92
C GLY A 415 50.07 -47.56 -11.09
N GLN A 416 51.25 -46.96 -11.27
CA GLN A 416 52.52 -47.68 -11.48
C GLN A 416 53.36 -47.89 -10.22
N SER A 417 53.01 -47.26 -9.09
CA SER A 417 53.75 -47.35 -7.82
C SER A 417 53.04 -48.13 -6.71
N ALA A 418 51.91 -48.78 -7.00
CA ALA A 418 51.11 -49.54 -6.03
C ALA A 418 51.22 -51.07 -6.17
N SER A 419 52.42 -51.58 -6.49
CA SER A 419 52.76 -53.00 -6.37
C SER A 419 53.91 -53.18 -5.38
N GLN A 420 53.65 -52.93 -4.10
CA GLN A 420 54.23 -53.62 -2.94
C GLN A 420 53.73 -52.96 -1.64
N ASN A 421 53.27 -53.81 -0.72
CA ASN A 421 52.93 -53.59 0.70
C ASN A 421 51.50 -53.12 1.08
N GLY A 422 50.75 -54.07 1.67
CA GLY A 422 50.07 -53.97 2.98
C GLY A 422 48.84 -53.05 3.15
N PRO A 423 47.75 -53.48 3.81
CA PRO A 423 46.46 -52.80 3.73
C PRO A 423 46.39 -51.56 4.64
N ALA A 424 46.22 -50.38 4.04
CA ALA A 424 45.78 -49.19 4.75
C ALA A 424 44.25 -49.11 4.74
N GLN A 425 43.70 -48.88 5.93
CA GLN A 425 42.28 -48.86 6.27
C GLN A 425 41.51 -47.81 5.44
N ARG A 426 40.54 -48.26 4.63
CA ARG A 426 39.66 -47.39 3.84
C ARG A 426 38.55 -46.82 4.72
N VAL A 427 38.61 -45.52 4.99
CA VAL A 427 37.45 -44.75 5.48
C VAL A 427 36.48 -44.59 4.31
N GLN A 428 35.23 -45.05 4.47
CA GLN A 428 34.21 -44.95 3.43
C GLN A 428 33.68 -43.50 3.33
N PRO A 429 33.45 -42.97 2.11
CA PRO A 429 32.76 -41.70 1.94
C PRO A 429 31.28 -41.87 2.28
N ILE A 430 30.73 -40.93 3.04
CA ILE A 430 29.31 -40.87 3.42
C ILE A 430 28.48 -40.73 2.14
N VAL A 431 27.78 -41.80 1.77
CA VAL A 431 26.76 -41.78 0.71
C VAL A 431 25.53 -41.08 1.26
N LYS A 432 25.27 -39.86 0.80
CA LYS A 432 24.03 -39.15 1.12
C LYS A 432 22.89 -39.83 0.36
N GLU A 433 22.04 -40.56 1.07
CA GLU A 433 20.86 -41.22 0.47
C GLU A 433 19.96 -40.19 -0.24
N LYS A 434 19.43 -40.58 -1.40
CA LYS A 434 18.51 -39.76 -2.20
C LYS A 434 17.27 -39.44 -1.37
N VAL A 435 17.12 -38.18 -0.98
CA VAL A 435 15.92 -37.67 -0.32
C VAL A 435 14.76 -37.71 -1.31
N VAL A 436 13.72 -38.48 -0.99
CA VAL A 436 12.51 -38.63 -1.82
C VAL A 436 11.78 -37.28 -1.91
N GLY A 437 11.55 -36.78 -3.13
CA GLY A 437 10.88 -35.51 -3.36
C GLY A 437 9.40 -35.55 -2.98
N ARG A 438 8.82 -34.39 -2.63
CA ARG A 438 7.44 -34.26 -2.11
C ARG A 438 6.36 -34.88 -3.03
N ASN A 439 6.64 -34.97 -4.34
CA ASN A 439 5.73 -35.53 -5.35
C ASN A 439 6.16 -36.92 -5.87
N ASP A 440 7.27 -37.46 -5.39
CA ASP A 440 7.76 -38.78 -5.80
C ASP A 440 6.93 -39.91 -5.16
N PRO A 441 6.94 -41.13 -5.73
CA PRO A 441 6.26 -42.27 -5.16
C PRO A 441 6.77 -42.55 -3.74
N CYS A 442 5.86 -42.79 -2.80
CA CYS A 442 6.24 -43.03 -1.41
C CYS A 442 6.97 -44.38 -1.28
N PRO A 443 8.13 -44.45 -0.61
CA PRO A 443 8.94 -45.66 -0.52
C PRO A 443 8.31 -46.81 0.30
N CYS A 444 7.17 -46.58 0.96
CA CYS A 444 6.42 -47.63 1.67
C CYS A 444 5.63 -48.58 0.74
N GLY A 445 5.71 -48.41 -0.59
CA GLY A 445 5.03 -49.28 -1.56
C GLY A 445 3.51 -49.06 -1.69
N SER A 446 2.95 -48.03 -1.05
CA SER A 446 1.49 -47.76 -1.04
C SER A 446 0.92 -47.20 -2.36
N GLY A 447 1.75 -46.98 -3.38
CA GLY A 447 1.35 -46.41 -4.67
C GLY A 447 0.97 -44.92 -4.66
N LYS A 448 1.00 -44.24 -3.50
CA LYS A 448 0.66 -42.81 -3.36
C LYS A 448 1.91 -41.91 -3.37
N LYS A 449 1.78 -40.64 -3.79
CA LYS A 449 2.86 -39.64 -3.71
C LYS A 449 3.25 -39.35 -2.26
N TYR A 450 4.53 -39.08 -1.99
CA TYR A 450 5.09 -38.91 -0.64
C TYR A 450 4.28 -37.96 0.25
N LYS A 451 3.89 -36.78 -0.25
CA LYS A 451 3.05 -35.80 0.48
C LYS A 451 1.69 -36.30 0.98
N HIS A 452 1.14 -37.36 0.39
CA HIS A 452 -0.17 -37.90 0.76
C HIS A 452 -0.07 -39.19 1.58
N CYS A 453 1.14 -39.60 1.95
CA CYS A 453 1.38 -40.79 2.74
C CYS A 453 2.25 -40.45 3.96
N HIS A 454 3.58 -40.43 3.81
CA HIS A 454 4.53 -40.16 4.90
C HIS A 454 4.98 -38.69 4.99
N GLY A 455 4.53 -37.84 4.07
CA GLY A 455 4.84 -36.39 4.04
C GLY A 455 3.71 -35.50 4.56
N ARG A 456 2.91 -35.97 5.53
CA ARG A 456 1.97 -35.13 6.28
C ARG A 456 2.69 -34.26 7.30
#